data_AF-A0A5K0ZS78-F1
#
_entry.id   AF-A0A5K0ZS78-F1
#
_cell.length_a   1.000
_cell.length_b   1.000
_cell.length_c   1.000
_cell.angle_alpha   90.00
_cell.angle_beta   90.00
_cell.angle_gamma   90.00
#
_symmetry.space_group_name_H-M   'P 1'
#
loop_
_entity.id
_entity.type
_entity.pdbx_description
1 polymer ?
#
loop_
_entity_poly.entity_id
_entity_poly.type
_entity_poly.pdbx_seq_one_letter_code
_entity_poly.pdbx_strand_id
1 'polypeptide(L)' 'GTPNCGSGTSESHELAKECINNNYYGTKMLTNAILPLLRPSPYKARIVMVSSVAGMLY' A
#
# COMPACT_ATOMS: atom_id res chain seq x y z
N GLY A 1 -19.21 8.02 -26.02
CA GLY A 1 -18.18 8.63 -25.16
C GLY A 1 -17.06 7.65 -25.00
N THR A 2 -15.85 8.00 -25.42
CA THR A 2 -14.67 7.16 -25.25
C THR A 2 -14.21 7.19 -23.79
N PRO A 3 -13.69 6.09 -23.23
CA PRO A 3 -13.08 6.12 -21.92
C PRO A 3 -11.77 6.90 -22.03
N ASN A 4 -11.68 8.02 -21.32
CA ASN A 4 -10.44 8.79 -21.21
C ASN A 4 -9.47 7.98 -20.33
N CYS A 5 -8.74 7.07 -20.97
CA CYS A 5 -7.56 6.45 -20.40
C CYS A 5 -6.36 7.27 -20.91
N GLY A 6 -6.09 8.44 -20.31
CA GLY A 6 -4.94 9.24 -20.72
C GLY A 6 -5.02 10.73 -20.45
N SER A 7 -5.26 11.15 -19.21
CA SER A 7 -4.52 12.31 -18.70
C SER A 7 -3.38 11.75 -17.88
N GLY A 8 -2.18 11.65 -18.47
CA GLY A 8 -0.99 11.41 -17.67
C GLY A 8 -0.90 12.52 -16.64
N THR A 9 -1.28 12.22 -15.40
CA THR A 9 -1.05 13.11 -14.29
C THR A 9 0.47 13.24 -14.21
N SER A 10 0.98 14.45 -14.37
CA SER A 10 2.37 14.73 -14.04
C SER A 10 2.49 14.56 -12.52
N GLU A 11 2.63 13.32 -12.06
CA GLU A 11 2.92 13.02 -10.66
C GLU A 11 4.26 13.67 -10.34
N SER A 12 4.25 14.63 -9.42
CA SER A 12 5.47 15.30 -9.01
C SER A 12 6.38 14.31 -8.29
N HIS A 13 7.68 14.57 -8.30
CA HIS A 13 8.65 13.80 -7.52
C HIS A 13 8.22 13.66 -6.04
N GLU A 14 7.64 14.72 -5.48
CA GLU A 14 7.17 14.72 -4.08
C GLU A 14 5.97 13.79 -3.88
N LEU A 15 5.00 13.77 -4.80
CA LEU A 15 3.86 12.85 -4.74
C LEU A 15 4.32 11.39 -4.88
N ALA A 16 5.30 11.11 -5.75
CA ALA A 16 5.88 9.78 -5.88
C ALA A 16 6.59 9.34 -4.59
N LYS A 17 7.36 10.24 -3.96
CA LYS A 17 8.05 9.98 -2.70
C LYS A 17 7.07 9.75 -1.56
N GLU A 18 6.03 10.57 -1.47
CA GLU A 18 4.95 10.41 -0.50
C GLU A 18 4.21 9.07 -0.68
N CYS A 19 3.89 8.71 -1.93
CA CYS A 19 3.23 7.45 -2.26
C CYS A 19 4.03 6.24 -1.75
N ILE A 20 5.34 6.20 -2.00
CA ILE A 20 6.21 5.11 -1.52
C ILE A 20 6.32 5.13 0.01
N ASN A 21 6.47 6.31 0.60
CA ASN A 21 6.55 6.45 2.05
C ASN A 21 5.28 5.96 2.75
N ASN A 22 4.10 6.26 2.21
CA ASN A 22 2.83 5.86 2.81
C ASN A 22 2.51 4.39 2.56
N ASN A 23 2.50 3.97 1.29
CA ASN A 23 1.96 2.68 0.86
C ASN A 23 2.91 1.51 1.11
N TYR A 24 4.23 1.78 1.18
CA TYR A 24 5.23 0.74 1.39
C TYR A 24 5.89 0.86 2.77
N TYR A 25 6.60 1.97 3.02
CA TYR A 25 7.35 2.11 4.27
C TYR A 25 6.43 2.26 5.48
N GLY A 26 5.39 3.07 5.38
CA GLY A 26 4.41 3.29 6.45
C GLY A 26 3.69 2.01 6.81
N THR A 27 3.23 1.25 5.81
CA THR A 27 2.55 -0.03 6.08
C THR A 27 3.50 -1.12 6.59
N LYS A 28 4.77 -1.13 6.16
CA LYS A 28 5.82 -1.98 6.76
C LYS A 28 6.03 -1.66 8.23
N MET A 29 6.17 -0.38 8.58
CA MET A 29 6.34 0.07 9.97
C MET A 29 5.14 -0.31 10.82
N LEU A 30 3.92 -0.07 10.33
CA LEU A 30 2.68 -0.47 11.00
C LEU A 30 2.66 -1.98 11.24
N THR A 31 2.94 -2.78 10.21
CA THR A 31 2.96 -4.25 10.30
C THR A 31 3.93 -4.71 11.37
N ASN A 32 5.15 -4.17 11.40
CA ASN A 32 6.15 -4.52 12.41
C ASN A 32 5.72 -4.14 13.83
N ALA A 33 5.05 -3.01 14.00
CA ALA A 33 4.58 -2.55 15.30
C ALA A 33 3.42 -3.40 15.83
N ILE A 34 2.46 -3.78 14.98
CA ILE A 34 1.27 -4.52 15.40
C ILE A 34 1.48 -6.03 15.46
N LEU A 35 2.40 -6.59 14.66
CA LEU A 35 2.67 -8.03 14.63
C LEU A 35 2.91 -8.65 16.02
N PRO A 36 3.77 -8.10 16.91
CA PRO A 36 3.94 -8.66 18.25
C PRO A 36 2.67 -8.59 19.10
N LEU A 37 1.78 -7.62 18.87
CA LEU A 37 0.49 -7.50 19.58
C LEU A 37 -0.52 -8.54 19.09
N LEU A 38 -0.44 -8.94 17.83
CA LEU A 38 -1.35 -9.90 17.22
C LEU A 38 -0.95 -11.36 17.51
N ARG A 39 0.34 -11.64 17.77
CA ARG A 39 0.86 -12.99 18.03
C ARG A 39 0.19 -13.73 19.21
N PRO A 40 -0.08 -13.10 20.36
CA PRO A 40 -0.71 -13.77 21.50
C PRO A 40 -2.22 -14.00 21.34
N SER A 41 -2.83 -13.47 20.28
CA SER A 41 -4.27 -13.59 20.07
C SER A 41 -4.70 -15.06 20.01
N PRO A 42 -5.65 -15.52 20.85
CA PRO A 42 -6.20 -16.86 20.76
C PRO A 42 -7.05 -17.05 19.49
N TYR A 43 -7.43 -15.94 18.87
CA TYR A 43 -8.10 -15.90 17.57
C TYR A 43 -7.05 -15.79 16.46
N LYS A 44 -7.24 -16.50 15.35
CA LYS A 44 -6.36 -16.48 14.16
C LYS A 44 -6.33 -15.09 13.51
N ALA A 45 -5.54 -14.18 14.09
CA ALA A 45 -5.39 -12.81 13.64
C ALA A 45 -4.85 -12.78 12.21
N ARG A 46 -5.35 -11.85 11.41
CA ARG A 46 -5.01 -11.70 9.99
C ARG A 46 -4.70 -10.24 9.70
N ILE A 47 -3.61 -10.01 8.98
CA ILE A 47 -3.26 -8.71 8.41
C ILE A 47 -3.57 -8.80 6.92
N VAL A 48 -4.37 -7.87 6.41
CA VAL A 48 -4.72 -7.80 4.98
C VAL A 48 -4.20 -6.48 4.43
N MET A 49 -3.35 -6.57 3.40
CA MET A 49 -2.77 -5.43 2.71
C MET A 49 -3.59 -5.16 1.45
N VAL A 50 -4.11 -3.96 1.30
CA VAL A 50 -4.85 -3.56 0.10
C VAL A 50 -3.85 -2.90 -0.86
N SER A 51 -3.68 -3.49 -2.04
CA SER A 51 -2.80 -3.00 -3.10
C SER A 51 -3.59 -2.79 -4.41
N SER A 52 -2.90 -2.40 -5.48
CA SER A 52 -3.48 -2.15 -6.80
C SER A 52 -3.01 -3.20 -7.82
N VAL A 53 -3.86 -3.45 -8.82
CA VAL A 53 -3.51 -4.25 -10.01
C VAL A 53 -2.28 -3.72 -10.74
N ALA A 54 -2.00 -2.42 -10.63
CA ALA A 54 -0.82 -1.78 -11.20
C ALA A 54 0.51 -2.27 -10.58
N GLY A 55 0.47 -2.92 -9.42
CA GLY A 55 1.64 -3.50 -8.76
C GLY A 55 1.98 -4.93 -9.21
N MET A 56 1.22 -5.52 -10.12
CA MET A 56 1.51 -6.86 -10.64
C MET A 56 2.65 -6.81 -11.66
N LEU A 57 3.67 -7.65 -11.45
CA LEU A 57 4.70 -7.92 -12.45
C LEU A 57 4.27 -9.17 -13.23
N TYR A 58 4.05 -9.00 -14.53
CA TYR A 58 3.79 -10.10 -15.46
C TYR A 58 5.09 -10.80 -15.85
#